data_AF-A0A931UZC3-F1
#
_entry.id   AF-A0A931UZC3-F1
#
_cell.length_a   1.000
_cell.length_b   1.000
_cell.length_c   1.000
_cell.angle_alpha   90.00
_cell.angle_beta   90.00
_cell.angle_gamma   90.00
#
_symmetry.space_group_name_H-M   'P 1'
#
loop_
_entity.id
_entity.type
_entity.pdbx_description
1 polymer ?
#
loop_
_entity_poly.entity_id
_entity_poly.type
_entity_poly.pdbx_seq_one_letter_code
_entity_poly.pdbx_strand_id
1 'polypeptide(L)'
;MLEQLGVLLRETVRRQDVVARWGGEEFVIVARDAEDEIGAALANRVRHKVASHPFRLHSGETIKLTCSIGYSVYPFVPASPRALAWDDVLALADAGLYRAKQEGRNRAIGIVSGETAASRDTVDEVKNDFDRARESGLVRLVG
;
A
#
# COMPACT_ATOMS: atom_id res chain seq x y z
N MET A 1 -4.17 -14.62 -15.87
CA MET A 1 -3.60 -14.42 -14.51
C MET A 1 -3.92 -13.03 -13.97
N LEU A 2 -3.47 -11.94 -14.62
CA LEU A 2 -3.77 -10.57 -14.15
C LEU A 2 -5.27 -10.24 -14.12
N GLU A 3 -6.07 -10.82 -15.02
CA GLU A 3 -7.54 -10.74 -14.96
C GLU A 3 -8.09 -11.41 -13.70
N GLN A 4 -7.63 -12.62 -13.37
CA GLN A 4 -8.02 -13.32 -12.14
C GLN A 4 -7.62 -12.53 -10.90
N LEU A 5 -6.42 -11.94 -10.89
CA LEU A 5 -5.98 -11.06 -9.82
C LEU A 5 -6.89 -9.85 -9.70
N GLY A 6 -7.21 -9.19 -10.81
CA GLY A 6 -8.17 -8.09 -10.83
C GLY A 6 -9.50 -8.48 -10.18
N VAL A 7 -10.13 -9.57 -10.63
CA VAL A 7 -11.39 -10.08 -10.06
C VAL A 7 -11.26 -10.34 -8.55
N LEU A 8 -10.21 -11.04 -8.13
CA LEU A 8 -9.96 -11.33 -6.71
C LEU A 8 -9.83 -10.06 -5.88
N LEU A 9 -9.10 -9.05 -6.38
CA LEU A 9 -8.96 -7.77 -5.69
C LEU A 9 -10.32 -7.05 -5.57
N ARG A 10 -11.16 -7.10 -6.61
CA ARG A 10 -12.51 -6.51 -6.60
C ARG A 10 -13.41 -7.17 -5.57
N GLU A 11 -13.36 -8.49 -5.47
CA GLU A 11 -14.13 -9.26 -4.48
C GLU A 11 -13.64 -9.05 -3.04
N THR A 12 -12.40 -8.56 -2.86
CA THR A 12 -11.79 -8.38 -1.54
C THR A 12 -12.06 -7.00 -0.91
N VAL A 13 -12.33 -5.99 -1.74
CA VAL A 13 -12.58 -4.61 -1.32
C VAL A 13 -14.08 -4.32 -1.19
N ARG A 14 -14.45 -3.20 -0.58
CA ARG A 14 -15.87 -2.79 -0.47
C ARG A 14 -16.35 -2.24 -1.81
N ARG A 15 -17.68 -2.18 -1.99
CA ARG A 15 -18.30 -1.69 -3.22
C ARG A 15 -17.90 -0.24 -3.58
N GLN A 16 -17.64 0.61 -2.59
CA GLN A 16 -17.23 2.00 -2.82
C GLN A 16 -15.72 2.20 -3.08
N ASP A 17 -14.93 1.14 -2.88
CA ASP A 17 -13.48 1.19 -3.07
C ASP A 17 -13.15 1.04 -4.56
N VAL A 18 -12.06 1.69 -4.97
CA VAL A 18 -11.55 1.59 -6.33
C VAL A 18 -10.35 0.64 -6.31
N VAL A 19 -10.24 -0.21 -7.34
CA VAL A 19 -8.97 -0.85 -7.70
C VAL A 19 -8.66 -0.38 -9.11
N ALA A 20 -7.39 -0.27 -9.47
CA ALA A 20 -6.98 0.08 -10.81
C ALA A 20 -5.74 -0.74 -11.13
N ARG A 21 -5.57 -1.14 -12.38
CA ARG A 21 -4.29 -1.64 -12.87
C ARG A 21 -3.45 -0.42 -13.21
N TRP A 22 -2.39 -0.19 -12.46
CA TRP A 22 -1.56 1.00 -12.58
C TRP A 22 -0.57 0.90 -13.74
N GLY A 23 0.00 -0.29 -13.95
CA GLY A 23 0.91 -0.59 -15.05
C GLY A 23 1.53 -1.98 -14.88
N GLY A 24 1.85 -2.67 -15.97
CA GLY A 24 2.46 -4.01 -15.90
C GLY A 24 1.66 -4.97 -15.01
N GLU A 25 2.24 -5.35 -13.87
CA GLU A 25 1.65 -6.24 -12.85
C GLU A 25 1.17 -5.49 -11.58
N GLU A 26 1.21 -4.17 -11.59
CA GLU A 26 0.91 -3.32 -10.44
C GLU A 26 -0.57 -2.92 -10.39
N PHE A 27 -1.12 -2.97 -9.19
CA PHE A 27 -2.49 -2.57 -8.89
C PHE A 27 -2.49 -1.55 -7.75
N VAL A 28 -3.37 -0.55 -7.88
CA VAL A 28 -3.63 0.45 -6.84
C VAL A 28 -5.03 0.21 -6.29
N ILE A 29 -5.18 0.27 -4.97
CA ILE A 29 -6.47 0.24 -4.29
C ILE A 29 -6.67 1.59 -3.59
N VAL A 30 -7.78 2.26 -3.87
CA VAL A 30 -8.21 3.46 -3.16
C VAL A 30 -9.40 3.07 -2.29
N ALA A 31 -9.15 2.93 -1.00
CA ALA A 31 -10.17 2.65 0.00
C ALA A 31 -10.74 3.96 0.56
N ARG A 32 -12.06 4.05 0.70
CA ARG A 32 -12.72 5.20 1.33
C ARG A 32 -12.94 4.96 2.81
N ASP A 33 -12.96 6.05 3.58
CA ASP A 33 -13.25 6.04 5.02
C ASP A 33 -12.32 5.08 5.79
N ALA A 34 -11.04 5.07 5.39
CA ALA A 34 -10.01 4.24 5.99
C ALA A 34 -9.13 5.08 6.90
N GLU A 35 -9.17 4.79 8.19
CA GLU A 35 -8.15 5.21 9.16
C GLU A 35 -6.95 4.25 9.11
N ASP A 36 -5.86 4.58 9.80
CA ASP A 36 -4.60 3.82 9.75
C ASP A 36 -4.80 2.32 10.01
N GLU A 37 -5.56 1.96 11.04
CA GLU A 37 -5.86 0.57 11.40
C GLU A 37 -6.66 -0.15 10.30
N ILE A 38 -7.55 0.59 9.63
CA ILE A 38 -8.36 0.07 8.53
C ILE A 38 -7.48 -0.19 7.31
N GLY A 39 -6.49 0.68 7.06
CA GLY A 39 -5.49 0.52 6.00
C GLY A 39 -4.67 -0.76 6.17
N ALA A 40 -4.12 -0.99 7.36
CA ALA A 40 -3.35 -2.19 7.68
C ALA A 40 -4.19 -3.47 7.52
N ALA A 41 -5.42 -3.47 8.05
CA ALA A 41 -6.33 -4.60 7.96
C ALA A 41 -6.72 -4.92 6.51
N LEU A 42 -6.98 -3.91 5.68
CA LEU A 42 -7.29 -4.11 4.27
C LEU A 42 -6.08 -4.67 3.51
N ALA A 43 -4.89 -4.08 3.69
CA ALA A 43 -3.68 -4.53 3.02
C ALA A 43 -3.37 -5.99 3.37
N ASN A 44 -3.41 -6.34 4.66
CA ASN A 44 -3.20 -7.73 5.10
C ASN A 44 -4.29 -8.68 4.61
N ARG A 45 -5.55 -8.24 4.52
CA ARG A 45 -6.63 -9.05 3.94
C ARG A 45 -6.38 -9.36 2.46
N VAL A 46 -6.01 -8.35 1.68
CA VAL A 46 -5.65 -8.50 0.26
C VAL A 46 -4.48 -9.46 0.10
N ARG A 47 -3.41 -9.25 0.87
CA ARG A 47 -2.22 -10.11 0.86
C ARG A 47 -2.55 -11.58 1.11
N HIS A 48 -3.34 -11.87 2.14
CA HIS A 48 -3.76 -13.24 2.45
C HIS A 48 -4.67 -13.83 1.37
N LYS A 49 -5.60 -13.05 0.81
CA LYS A 49 -6.46 -13.50 -0.29
C LYS A 49 -5.65 -13.87 -1.52
N VAL A 50 -4.67 -13.06 -1.91
CA VAL A 50 -3.76 -13.37 -3.02
C VAL A 50 -2.95 -14.64 -2.72
N ALA A 51 -2.32 -14.72 -1.54
CA ALA A 51 -1.52 -15.89 -1.16
C ALA A 51 -2.31 -17.20 -1.09
N SER A 52 -3.60 -17.13 -0.72
CA SER A 52 -4.46 -18.31 -0.62
C SER A 52 -5.16 -18.67 -1.93
N HIS A 53 -5.28 -17.75 -2.89
CA HIS A 53 -6.03 -18.00 -4.12
C HIS A 53 -5.29 -18.96 -5.08
N PRO A 54 -5.95 -20.01 -5.59
CA PRO A 54 -5.40 -20.89 -6.62
C PRO A 54 -5.53 -20.24 -8.01
N PHE A 55 -4.45 -19.64 -8.52
CA PHE A 55 -4.45 -19.02 -9.85
C PHE A 55 -4.30 -20.07 -10.95
N ARG A 56 -5.26 -20.15 -11.86
CA ARG A 56 -5.26 -21.13 -12.94
C ARG A 56 -4.52 -20.60 -14.18
N LEU A 57 -3.61 -21.40 -14.72
CA LEU A 57 -2.94 -21.17 -15.99
C LEU A 57 -3.78 -21.70 -17.16
N HIS A 58 -3.51 -21.23 -18.37
CA HIS A 58 -4.15 -21.74 -19.60
C HIS A 58 -3.84 -23.22 -19.85
N SER A 59 -2.72 -23.72 -19.31
CA SER A 59 -2.35 -25.13 -19.33
C SER A 59 -3.24 -26.02 -18.44
N GLY A 60 -4.09 -25.42 -17.59
CA GLY A 60 -4.88 -26.13 -16.57
C GLY A 60 -4.16 -26.30 -15.22
N GLU A 61 -2.86 -26.02 -15.16
CA GLU A 61 -2.11 -26.01 -13.90
C GLU A 61 -2.55 -24.87 -12.98
N THR A 62 -2.39 -25.06 -11.67
CA THR A 62 -2.63 -24.04 -10.66
C THR A 62 -1.32 -23.62 -10.00
N ILE A 63 -1.10 -22.30 -9.90
CA ILE A 63 0.03 -21.73 -9.19
C ILE A 63 -0.43 -20.88 -7.99
N LYS A 64 0.50 -20.62 -7.07
CA LYS A 64 0.32 -19.68 -5.97
C LYS A 64 1.10 -18.42 -6.26
N LEU A 65 0.43 -17.28 -6.09
CA LEU A 65 1.06 -15.97 -6.17
C LEU A 65 1.17 -15.37 -4.78
N THR A 66 2.12 -14.47 -4.60
CA THR A 66 2.16 -13.58 -3.43
C THR A 66 2.22 -12.14 -3.92
N CYS A 67 1.84 -11.19 -3.06
CA CYS A 67 1.97 -9.78 -3.36
C CYS A 67 2.65 -9.06 -2.20
N SER A 68 3.43 -8.03 -2.52
CA SER A 68 3.91 -7.05 -1.54
C SER A 68 3.02 -5.82 -1.69
N ILE A 69 2.67 -5.18 -0.58
CA ILE A 69 1.74 -4.05 -0.57
C ILE A 69 2.37 -2.91 0.22
N GLY A 70 2.36 -1.73 -0.39
CA GLY A 70 2.60 -0.47 0.29
C GLY A 70 1.30 0.28 0.44
N TYR A 71 1.08 0.93 1.58
CA TYR A 71 -0.11 1.74 1.81
C TYR A 71 0.19 3.01 2.60
N SER A 72 -0.68 4.00 2.46
CA SER A 72 -0.65 5.24 3.23
C SER A 72 -2.08 5.80 3.30
N VAL A 73 -2.33 6.72 4.23
CA VAL A 73 -3.66 7.30 4.47
C VAL A 73 -3.70 8.73 3.98
N TYR A 74 -4.82 9.10 3.35
CA TYR A 74 -5.10 10.47 2.93
C TYR A 74 -6.33 11.01 3.68
N PRO A 75 -6.27 12.21 4.30
CA PRO A 75 -5.10 13.07 4.40
C PRO A 75 -3.99 12.45 5.28
N PHE A 76 -2.73 12.65 4.88
CA PHE A 76 -1.58 12.09 5.61
C PHE A 76 -1.44 12.65 7.01
N VAL A 77 -1.67 13.95 7.16
CA VAL A 77 -1.72 14.64 8.45
C VAL A 77 -3.17 15.09 8.68
N PRO A 78 -3.96 14.41 9.51
CA PRO A 78 -5.37 14.76 9.73
C PRO A 78 -5.57 16.21 10.21
N ALA A 79 -4.65 16.72 11.04
CA ALA A 79 -4.66 18.10 11.52
C ALA A 79 -4.31 19.14 10.45
N SER A 80 -3.66 18.73 9.35
CA SER A 80 -3.33 19.59 8.22
C SER A 80 -3.56 18.85 6.90
N PRO A 81 -4.82 18.71 6.44
CA PRO A 81 -5.17 17.88 5.29
C PRO A 81 -4.53 18.30 3.95
N ARG A 82 -3.98 19.52 3.89
CA ARG A 82 -3.31 20.08 2.72
C ARG A 82 -1.79 20.09 2.84
N ALA A 83 -1.22 19.53 3.92
CA ALA A 83 0.23 19.44 4.09
C ALA A 83 0.88 18.62 2.97
N LEU A 84 0.22 17.54 2.57
CA LEU A 84 0.59 16.69 1.44
C LEU A 84 -0.59 16.56 0.47
N ALA A 85 -0.29 16.62 -0.83
CA ALA A 85 -1.26 16.32 -1.87
C ALA A 85 -1.46 14.80 -2.01
N TRP A 86 -2.47 14.38 -2.76
CA TRP A 86 -2.79 12.95 -2.88
C TRP A 86 -1.67 12.15 -3.57
N ASP A 87 -0.95 12.78 -4.50
CA ASP A 87 0.18 12.21 -5.24
C ASP A 87 1.42 12.06 -4.35
N ASP A 88 1.63 12.98 -3.41
CA ASP A 88 2.63 12.84 -2.34
C ASP A 88 2.34 11.60 -1.48
N VAL A 89 1.08 11.39 -1.09
CA VAL A 89 0.66 10.22 -0.30
C VAL A 89 0.77 8.91 -1.09
N LEU A 90 0.46 8.95 -2.38
CA LEU A 90 0.68 7.79 -3.26
C LEU A 90 2.17 7.44 -3.35
N ALA A 91 3.06 8.44 -3.40
CA ALA A 91 4.50 8.21 -3.38
C ALA A 91 4.99 7.60 -2.05
N LEU A 92 4.38 7.95 -0.92
CA LEU A 92 4.65 7.29 0.36
C LEU A 92 4.16 5.84 0.36
N ALA A 93 2.99 5.55 -0.21
CA ALA A 93 2.53 4.17 -0.39
C ALA A 93 3.51 3.37 -1.27
N ASP A 94 4.03 3.95 -2.35
CA ASP A 94 5.04 3.30 -3.19
C ASP A 94 6.37 3.06 -2.44
N ALA A 95 6.83 4.00 -1.62
CA ALA A 95 7.97 3.80 -0.74
C ALA A 95 7.74 2.65 0.26
N GLY A 96 6.52 2.53 0.81
CA GLY A 96 6.11 1.38 1.62
C GLY A 96 6.17 0.06 0.85
N LEU A 97 5.74 0.05 -0.41
CA LEU A 97 5.81 -1.12 -1.29
C LEU A 97 7.26 -1.52 -1.55
N TYR A 98 8.12 -0.55 -1.81
CA TYR A 98 9.55 -0.77 -1.99
C TYR A 98 10.19 -1.39 -0.74
N ARG A 99 9.90 -0.85 0.45
CA ARG A 99 10.34 -1.44 1.72
C ARG A 99 9.80 -2.85 1.91
N ALA A 100 8.53 -3.11 1.59
CA ALA A 100 7.95 -4.45 1.65
C ALA A 100 8.71 -5.46 0.76
N LYS A 101 9.16 -5.03 -0.43
CA LYS A 101 9.97 -5.84 -1.34
C LYS A 101 11.38 -6.08 -0.78
N GLN A 102 12.01 -5.08 -0.14
CA GLN A 102 13.33 -5.19 0.47
C GLN A 102 13.35 -6.12 1.68
N GLU A 103 12.34 -6.06 2.54
CA GLU A 103 12.33 -6.85 3.78
C GLU A 103 11.89 -8.32 3.59
N GLY A 104 11.76 -8.81 2.36
CA GLY A 104 11.47 -10.22 2.09
C GLY A 104 10.16 -10.49 1.36
N ARG A 105 9.49 -9.45 0.83
CA ARG A 105 8.24 -9.56 0.05
C ARG A 105 7.10 -10.20 0.87
N ASN A 106 5.98 -10.49 0.20
CA ASN A 106 4.78 -11.11 0.78
C ASN A 106 4.37 -10.48 2.13
N ARG A 107 4.36 -9.15 2.19
CA ARG A 107 4.03 -8.35 3.37
C ARG A 107 3.36 -7.05 2.98
N ALA A 108 2.66 -6.46 3.94
CA ALA A 108 2.14 -5.11 3.84
C ALA A 108 3.01 -4.18 4.70
N ILE A 109 3.37 -3.02 4.17
CA ILE A 109 4.05 -1.96 4.93
C ILE A 109 3.32 -0.65 4.69
N GLY A 110 2.89 -0.03 5.78
CA GLY A 110 2.25 1.27 5.81
C GLY A 110 3.25 2.35 6.17
N ILE A 111 3.24 3.46 5.44
CA ILE A 111 3.89 4.71 5.86
C ILE A 111 2.79 5.68 6.25
N VAL A 112 2.81 6.11 7.51
CA VAL A 112 1.82 7.03 8.08
C VAL A 112 2.51 8.16 8.82
N SER A 113 1.79 9.25 9.08
CA SER A 113 2.36 10.43 9.75
C SER A 113 2.94 10.05 11.12
N GLY A 114 4.16 10.53 11.36
CA GLY A 114 4.79 10.49 12.67
C GLY A 114 4.34 11.65 13.56
N GLU A 115 5.16 11.93 14.58
CA GLU A 115 4.92 12.97 15.58
C GLU A 115 5.37 14.36 15.09
N THR A 116 6.35 14.39 14.19
CA THR A 116 6.86 15.61 13.57
C THR A 116 5.94 16.04 12.42
N ALA A 117 5.71 17.34 12.28
CA ALA A 117 4.88 17.89 11.22
C ALA A 117 5.43 17.51 9.84
N ALA A 118 4.63 16.79 9.05
CA ALA A 118 5.00 16.45 7.69
C ALA A 118 4.86 17.66 6.75
N SER A 119 5.80 17.79 5.83
CA SER A 119 5.80 18.75 4.73
C SER A 119 6.08 18.00 3.42
N ARG A 120 6.11 18.70 2.28
CA ARG A 120 6.52 18.09 1.01
C ARG A 120 7.92 17.46 1.07
N ASP A 121 8.83 18.05 1.85
CA ASP A 121 10.18 17.53 2.05
C ASP A 121 10.17 16.14 2.70
N THR A 122 9.11 15.80 3.44
CA THR A 122 8.94 14.46 4.04
C THR A 122 8.91 13.36 2.98
N VAL A 123 8.31 13.60 1.82
CA VAL A 123 8.24 12.60 0.74
C VAL A 123 9.62 12.35 0.16
N ASP A 124 10.40 13.41 -0.06
CA ASP A 124 11.75 13.33 -0.57
C ASP A 124 12.70 12.69 0.44
N GLU A 125 12.57 13.01 1.73
CA GLU A 125 13.36 12.39 2.78
C GLU A 125 13.06 10.89 2.90
N VAL A 126 11.78 10.51 2.85
CA VAL A 126 11.36 9.09 2.82
C VAL A 126 11.93 8.34 1.62
N LYS A 127 11.93 8.95 0.43
CA LYS A 127 12.49 8.33 -0.78
C LYS A 127 14.01 8.19 -0.72
N ASN A 128 14.70 9.19 -0.18
CA ASN A 128 16.15 9.22 -0.11
C ASN A 128 16.71 8.33 1.01
N ASP A 129 16.14 8.45 2.21
CA ASP A 129 16.56 7.74 3.40
C ASP A 129 15.39 7.58 4.38
N PHE A 130 14.57 6.56 4.14
CA PHE A 130 13.44 6.26 4.99
C PHE A 130 13.83 5.99 6.46
N ASP A 131 14.99 5.38 6.72
CA ASP A 131 15.39 5.04 8.09
C ASP A 131 15.66 6.32 8.88
N ARG A 132 16.34 7.30 8.26
CA ARG A 132 16.49 8.65 8.79
C ARG A 132 15.15 9.38 8.97
N ALA A 133 14.25 9.32 7.99
CA ALA A 133 12.93 9.95 8.07
C ALA A 133 12.09 9.39 9.25
N ARG A 134 12.27 8.10 9.55
CA ARG A 134 11.65 7.45 10.71
C ARG A 134 12.29 7.88 12.02
N GLU A 135 13.63 7.93 12.07
CA GLU A 135 14.38 8.35 13.26
C GLU A 135 14.14 9.81 13.63
N SER A 136 13.91 10.69 12.63
CA SER A 136 13.52 12.09 12.85
C SER A 136 12.05 12.27 13.24
N GLY A 137 11.28 11.18 13.30
CA GLY A 137 9.87 11.19 13.70
C GLY A 137 8.91 11.75 12.65
N LEU A 138 9.35 11.95 11.41
CA LEU A 138 8.50 12.42 10.31
C LEU A 138 7.45 11.38 9.92
N VAL A 139 7.85 10.10 9.93
CA VAL A 139 7.00 8.98 9.56
C VAL A 139 7.18 7.81 10.51
N ARG A 140 6.21 6.90 10.50
CA ARG A 140 6.26 5.63 11.23
C ARG A 140 5.78 4.48 10.35
N LEU A 141 6.27 3.27 10.63
CA LEU A 141 5.86 2.05 9.95
C LEU A 141 4.70 1.38 10.65
N VAL A 142 3.79 0.83 9.85
CA VAL A 142 2.70 -0.03 10.31
C VAL A 142 2.70 -1.32 9.47
N GLY A 143 2.79 -2.48 10.12
CA GLY A 143 2.78 -3.81 9.48
C GLY A 143 1.42 -4.49 9.57
#